data_AF-A0A8H7GPW9-F1
#
_entry.id   AF-A0A8H7GPW9-F1
#
_cell.length_a   1.000
_cell.length_b   1.000
_cell.length_c   1.000
_cell.angle_alpha   90.00
_cell.angle_beta   90.00
_cell.angle_gamma   90.00
#
_symmetry.space_group_name_H-M   'P 1'
#
loop_
_entity.id
_entity.type
_entity.pdbx_description
1 polymer ?
#
loop_
_entity_poly.entity_id
_entity_poly.type
_entity_poly.pdbx_seq_one_letter_code
_entity_poly.pdbx_strand_id
1 'polypeptide(L)'
;MLDFWVKYLDTPTLSVLPHDFLKPLNNRSVEATKTFSVANADFVTGLAIFAALIFRLSGDDDVIIATDASSQGEPFVIRVSVDAKMSFLQLLAKVQHEYDNNSKKVDYHNLDDIARAIRQEKQLEANPALFKVSLQHARASQKLETSVQGSVRDMALFVSKTGEFHIFYNSLLYKSERIDIFAEQISQFYAHVSKDADVEISRVPLTTPAQKKQLPDPTLDLDWAGYRGAIQDIFMENALAHPDRTCVVETKLFLAPELKTRTFSYKQINQASNVVGNYLKSTGIKKGDIVMIYAYRGVDLMVAVMGVLKAGATFSVIDPAYPPARQNIYFSVARPLGLIGLEKAGVLDDLVENYIETELNVISRIPQLKIQDDGEIVGGNVDGSDCLTEFQHFKDTPTGVVVGPDNNPTLSFTLGSEGVPKGVLGRHFSLAYYFPWMAQRFGLSSNDKFTMLSGIAHDPIQRDMFTPFS
;
A
#
# COMPACT_ATOMS: atom_id res chain seq x y z
N MET A 1 -38.91 -29.36 16.73
CA MET A 1 -38.84 -28.73 15.39
C MET A 1 -38.17 -27.36 15.42
N LEU A 2 -38.39 -26.51 16.43
CA LEU A 2 -37.45 -25.43 16.77
C LEU A 2 -35.99 -25.91 16.88
N ASP A 3 -35.78 -27.18 17.27
CA ASP A 3 -34.45 -27.83 17.30
C ASP A 3 -33.73 -27.79 15.94
N PHE A 4 -34.46 -27.85 14.81
CA PHE A 4 -33.85 -27.65 13.50
C PHE A 4 -33.22 -26.26 13.41
N TRP A 5 -33.98 -25.22 13.76
CA TRP A 5 -33.55 -23.83 13.67
C TRP A 5 -32.44 -23.48 14.64
N VAL A 6 -32.49 -23.99 15.87
CA VAL A 6 -31.42 -23.79 16.85
C VAL A 6 -30.11 -24.40 16.36
N LYS A 7 -30.15 -25.61 15.79
CA LYS A 7 -28.97 -26.26 15.21
C LYS A 7 -28.51 -25.61 13.90
N TYR A 8 -29.44 -25.20 13.05
CA TYR A 8 -29.16 -24.62 11.73
C TYR A 8 -28.51 -23.23 11.84
N LEU A 9 -29.00 -22.42 12.77
CA LEU A 9 -28.45 -21.10 13.12
C LEU A 9 -27.48 -21.17 14.29
N ASP A 10 -26.87 -22.34 14.52
CA ASP A 10 -25.81 -22.46 15.51
C ASP A 10 -24.56 -21.73 14.99
N THR A 11 -24.11 -20.72 15.76
CA THR A 11 -22.92 -19.89 15.46
C THR A 11 -22.90 -19.34 14.03
N PRO A 12 -23.83 -18.43 13.68
CA PRO A 12 -23.91 -17.87 12.34
C PRO A 12 -22.81 -16.83 12.10
N THR A 13 -22.21 -16.82 10.90
CA THR A 13 -21.41 -15.68 10.45
C THR A 13 -22.35 -14.55 10.01
N LEU A 14 -22.39 -13.47 10.79
CA LEU A 14 -23.22 -12.30 10.47
C LEU A 14 -22.45 -11.32 9.59
N SER A 15 -22.46 -11.59 8.29
CA SER A 15 -21.70 -10.84 7.29
C SER A 15 -21.89 -9.33 7.42
N VAL A 16 -20.77 -8.62 7.33
CA VAL A 16 -20.73 -7.16 7.37
C VAL A 16 -20.31 -6.67 5.99
N LEU A 17 -21.25 -6.09 5.25
CA LEU A 17 -20.93 -5.45 3.98
C LEU A 17 -20.06 -4.20 4.20
N PRO A 18 -19.08 -3.92 3.32
CA PRO A 18 -18.25 -2.72 3.41
C PRO A 18 -19.09 -1.45 3.53
N HIS A 19 -18.93 -0.73 4.63
CA HIS A 19 -19.67 0.48 4.97
C HIS A 19 -18.74 1.71 4.99
N ASP A 20 -19.28 2.89 4.74
CA ASP A 20 -18.54 4.16 4.67
C ASP A 20 -18.21 4.74 6.06
N PHE A 21 -18.98 4.37 7.08
CA PHE A 21 -18.88 4.93 8.42
C PHE A 21 -18.89 3.83 9.48
N LEU A 22 -18.27 4.08 10.64
CA LEU A 22 -18.25 3.14 11.75
C LEU A 22 -19.66 2.91 12.33
N LYS A 23 -19.96 1.66 12.68
CA LYS A 23 -21.24 1.32 13.29
C LYS A 23 -21.42 1.98 14.67
N PRO A 24 -22.54 2.66 14.93
CA PRO A 24 -22.82 3.24 16.24
C PRO A 24 -22.87 2.17 17.35
N LEU A 25 -22.24 2.43 18.50
CA LEU A 25 -22.19 1.51 19.64
C LEU A 25 -23.58 1.16 20.22
N ASN A 26 -24.54 2.08 20.08
CA ASN A 26 -25.91 1.89 20.55
C ASN A 26 -26.82 1.19 19.51
N ASN A 27 -26.25 0.67 18.42
CA ASN A 27 -26.99 0.07 17.30
C ASN A 27 -28.09 0.95 16.70
N ARG A 28 -27.97 2.28 16.83
CA ARG A 28 -28.89 3.22 16.18
C ARG A 28 -28.82 3.07 14.67
N SER A 29 -29.97 3.09 14.02
CA SER A 29 -30.12 3.17 12.57
C SER A 29 -30.86 4.43 12.15
N VAL A 30 -30.45 5.03 11.03
CA VAL A 30 -31.22 6.06 10.33
C VAL A 30 -31.54 5.53 8.95
N GLU A 31 -32.82 5.29 8.69
CA GLU A 31 -33.26 4.70 7.43
C GLU A 31 -33.13 5.69 6.27
N ALA A 32 -32.59 5.19 5.16
CA ALA A 32 -32.65 5.81 3.85
C ALA A 32 -33.02 4.74 2.81
N THR A 33 -33.48 5.17 1.64
CA THR A 33 -34.02 4.27 0.63
C THR A 33 -33.45 4.51 -0.77
N LYS A 34 -33.39 3.44 -1.57
CA LYS A 34 -33.06 3.48 -3.00
C LYS A 34 -33.97 2.50 -3.74
N THR A 35 -34.52 2.93 -4.87
CA THR A 35 -35.28 2.05 -5.77
C THR A 35 -34.57 1.96 -7.12
N PHE A 36 -34.59 0.77 -7.72
CA PHE A 36 -34.14 0.52 -9.08
C PHE A 36 -34.88 -0.70 -9.65
N SER A 37 -34.82 -0.92 -10.96
CA SER A 37 -35.48 -2.04 -11.61
C SER A 37 -34.49 -2.86 -12.44
N VAL A 38 -34.70 -4.17 -12.44
CA VAL A 38 -33.96 -5.12 -13.28
C VAL A 38 -34.95 -5.90 -14.13
N ALA A 39 -34.75 -5.88 -15.44
CA ALA A 39 -35.64 -6.58 -16.37
C ALA A 39 -35.55 -8.10 -16.16
N ASN A 40 -36.71 -8.77 -16.14
CA ASN A 40 -36.83 -10.22 -15.95
C ASN A 40 -36.18 -10.74 -14.65
N ALA A 41 -36.12 -9.91 -13.60
CA ALA A 41 -35.60 -10.35 -12.31
C ALA A 41 -36.58 -11.33 -11.64
N ASP A 42 -36.08 -12.54 -11.40
CA ASP A 42 -36.70 -13.54 -10.54
C ASP A 42 -36.21 -13.40 -9.09
N PHE A 43 -37.07 -13.75 -8.13
CA PHE A 43 -36.83 -13.60 -6.70
C PHE A 43 -35.66 -14.44 -6.20
N VAL A 44 -35.64 -15.75 -6.50
CA VAL A 44 -34.61 -16.67 -6.01
C VAL A 44 -33.28 -16.38 -6.71
N THR A 45 -33.33 -15.99 -7.98
CA THR A 45 -32.16 -15.47 -8.69
C THR A 45 -31.58 -14.24 -8.01
N GLY A 46 -32.43 -13.31 -7.56
CA GLY A 46 -32.01 -12.12 -6.81
C GLY A 46 -31.41 -12.45 -5.46
N LEU A 47 -31.98 -13.43 -4.77
CA LEU A 47 -31.45 -13.95 -3.51
C LEU A 47 -30.06 -14.59 -3.70
N ALA A 48 -29.86 -15.35 -4.78
CA ALA A 48 -28.57 -15.94 -5.12
C ALA A 48 -27.52 -14.88 -5.52
N ILE A 49 -27.91 -13.86 -6.29
CA ILE A 49 -27.05 -12.73 -6.63
C ILE A 49 -26.67 -11.96 -5.36
N PHE A 50 -27.61 -11.73 -4.45
CA PHE A 50 -27.34 -11.06 -3.18
C PHE A 50 -26.35 -11.87 -2.32
N ALA A 51 -26.50 -13.20 -2.25
CA ALA A 51 -25.54 -14.07 -1.59
C ALA A 51 -24.13 -14.01 -2.22
N ALA A 52 -24.06 -14.03 -3.56
CA ALA A 52 -22.79 -13.87 -4.27
C ALA A 52 -22.12 -12.52 -3.97
N LEU A 53 -22.90 -11.43 -3.95
CA LEU A 53 -22.40 -10.09 -3.63
C LEU A 53 -21.91 -10.00 -2.18
N ILE A 54 -22.62 -10.60 -1.22
CA ILE A 54 -22.16 -10.64 0.18
C ILE A 54 -20.80 -11.31 0.26
N PHE A 55 -20.67 -12.54 -0.27
CA PHE A 55 -19.39 -13.27 -0.31
C PHE A 55 -18.28 -12.44 -0.98
N ARG A 56 -18.56 -11.82 -2.13
CA ARG A 56 -17.56 -11.06 -2.89
C ARG A 56 -17.12 -9.76 -2.23
N LEU A 57 -17.97 -9.16 -1.41
CA LEU A 57 -17.71 -7.87 -0.76
C LEU A 57 -17.20 -8.01 0.66
N SER A 58 -17.57 -9.06 1.41
CA SER A 58 -17.09 -9.31 2.77
C SER A 58 -15.99 -10.36 2.85
N GLY A 59 -15.94 -11.30 1.91
CA GLY A 59 -15.07 -12.48 1.97
C GLY A 59 -15.62 -13.63 2.82
N ASP A 60 -16.82 -13.50 3.40
CA ASP A 60 -17.43 -14.54 4.22
C ASP A 60 -17.99 -15.67 3.34
N ASP A 61 -17.50 -16.88 3.54
CA ASP A 61 -17.96 -18.10 2.85
C ASP A 61 -19.27 -18.67 3.42
N ASP A 62 -19.63 -18.31 4.64
CA ASP A 62 -20.91 -18.63 5.29
C ASP A 62 -21.85 -17.41 5.24
N VAL A 63 -22.80 -17.42 4.30
CA VAL A 63 -23.67 -16.27 4.02
C VAL A 63 -25.08 -16.49 4.57
N ILE A 64 -25.55 -15.52 5.37
CA ILE A 64 -26.87 -15.58 6.02
C ILE A 64 -27.75 -14.42 5.59
N ILE A 65 -28.96 -14.75 5.13
CA ILE A 65 -29.94 -13.78 4.63
C ILE A 65 -31.31 -14.12 5.19
N ALA A 66 -31.97 -13.15 5.82
CA ALA A 66 -33.39 -13.27 6.13
C ALA A 66 -34.24 -13.06 4.87
N THR A 67 -35.24 -13.92 4.66
CA THR A 67 -36.10 -13.93 3.48
C THR A 67 -37.52 -14.36 3.83
N ASP A 68 -38.40 -14.54 2.85
CA ASP A 68 -39.78 -15.01 3.02
C ASP A 68 -40.30 -15.78 1.80
N ALA A 69 -41.34 -16.59 2.02
CA ALA A 69 -41.98 -17.39 0.98
C ALA A 69 -42.89 -16.55 0.06
N SER A 70 -43.42 -15.44 0.59
CA SER A 70 -44.28 -14.50 -0.12
C SER A 70 -44.40 -13.19 0.67
N SER A 71 -45.02 -12.17 0.09
CA SER A 71 -45.24 -10.87 0.75
C SER A 71 -46.10 -10.92 2.02
N GLN A 72 -46.85 -12.02 2.23
CA GLN A 72 -47.67 -12.30 3.41
C GLN A 72 -47.12 -13.48 4.23
N GLY A 73 -45.99 -14.05 3.82
CA GLY A 73 -45.38 -15.19 4.50
C GLY A 73 -44.57 -14.75 5.71
N GLU A 74 -44.52 -15.62 6.72
CA GLU A 74 -43.63 -15.43 7.85
C GLU A 74 -42.16 -15.50 7.40
N PRO A 75 -41.29 -14.61 7.91
CA PRO A 75 -39.90 -14.58 7.51
C PRO A 75 -39.14 -15.78 8.07
N PHE A 76 -38.16 -16.24 7.30
CA PHE A 76 -37.21 -17.27 7.70
C PHE A 76 -35.80 -16.89 7.27
N VAL A 77 -34.81 -17.69 7.67
CA VAL A 77 -33.40 -17.44 7.35
C VAL A 77 -32.90 -18.54 6.41
N ILE A 78 -32.12 -18.14 5.41
CA ILE A 78 -31.27 -19.06 4.65
C ILE A 78 -29.81 -18.84 5.04
N ARG A 79 -29.06 -19.94 5.10
CA ARG A 79 -27.62 -20.00 5.35
C ARG A 79 -27.00 -20.80 4.22
N VAL A 80 -26.11 -20.18 3.45
CA VAL A 80 -25.54 -20.78 2.24
C VAL A 80 -24.03 -20.69 2.32
N SER A 81 -23.37 -21.84 2.16
CA SER A 81 -21.92 -21.89 1.97
C SER A 81 -21.55 -21.61 0.52
N VAL A 82 -20.74 -20.57 0.32
CA VAL A 82 -20.30 -20.01 -0.96
C VAL A 82 -18.79 -20.26 -1.14
N ASP A 83 -18.39 -20.68 -2.34
CA ASP A 83 -16.99 -20.90 -2.70
C ASP A 83 -16.59 -20.00 -3.88
N ALA A 84 -15.33 -19.56 -3.92
CA ALA A 84 -14.83 -18.64 -4.95
C ALA A 84 -14.95 -19.17 -6.39
N LYS A 85 -14.86 -20.49 -6.58
CA LYS A 85 -14.91 -21.14 -7.90
C LYS A 85 -16.29 -21.70 -8.24
N MET A 86 -17.28 -21.55 -7.36
CA MET A 86 -18.64 -22.00 -7.61
C MET A 86 -19.22 -21.27 -8.83
N SER A 87 -19.90 -22.02 -9.71
CA SER A 87 -20.67 -21.39 -10.79
C SER A 87 -21.97 -20.77 -10.26
N PHE A 88 -22.49 -19.76 -10.94
CA PHE A 88 -23.74 -19.14 -10.51
C PHE A 88 -24.90 -20.15 -10.46
N LEU A 89 -24.95 -21.10 -11.41
CA LEU A 89 -25.94 -22.18 -11.43
C LEU A 89 -25.88 -23.06 -10.17
N GLN A 90 -24.67 -23.40 -9.71
CA GLN A 90 -24.48 -24.15 -8.47
C GLN A 90 -24.95 -23.36 -7.25
N LEU A 91 -24.62 -22.06 -7.19
CA LEU A 91 -25.07 -21.19 -6.10
C LEU A 91 -26.60 -21.05 -6.10
N LEU A 92 -27.19 -20.84 -7.26
CA LEU A 92 -28.64 -20.75 -7.43
C LEU A 92 -29.34 -22.03 -6.96
N ALA A 93 -28.81 -23.21 -7.32
CA ALA A 93 -29.35 -24.48 -6.87
C ALA A 93 -29.27 -24.65 -5.34
N LYS A 94 -28.16 -24.23 -4.71
CA LYS A 94 -28.04 -24.24 -3.24
C LYS A 94 -29.04 -23.29 -2.58
N VAL A 95 -29.16 -22.07 -3.08
CA VAL A 95 -30.09 -21.06 -2.55
C VAL A 95 -31.53 -21.53 -2.70
N GLN A 96 -31.90 -22.09 -3.86
CA GLN A 96 -33.22 -22.67 -4.09
C GLN A 96 -33.50 -23.83 -3.12
N HIS A 97 -32.52 -24.72 -2.91
CA HIS A 97 -32.65 -25.83 -1.96
C HIS A 97 -32.92 -25.32 -0.54
N GLU A 98 -32.10 -24.39 -0.03
CA GLU A 98 -32.28 -23.79 1.30
C GLU A 98 -33.63 -23.08 1.41
N TYR A 99 -34.01 -22.30 0.38
CA TYR A 99 -35.28 -21.59 0.32
C TYR A 99 -36.49 -22.53 0.42
N ASP A 100 -36.55 -23.57 -0.41
CA ASP A 100 -37.65 -24.54 -0.42
C ASP A 100 -37.70 -25.41 0.84
N ASN A 101 -36.53 -25.77 1.37
CA ASN A 101 -36.39 -26.59 2.55
C ASN A 101 -36.82 -25.84 3.82
N ASN A 102 -36.46 -24.56 3.92
CA ASN A 102 -36.66 -23.73 5.10
C ASN A 102 -38.07 -23.12 5.15
N SER A 103 -38.63 -22.72 4.00
CA SER A 103 -40.02 -22.26 3.92
C SER A 103 -41.03 -23.30 4.42
N LYS A 104 -40.75 -24.60 4.24
CA LYS A 104 -41.58 -25.70 4.74
C LYS A 104 -41.40 -26.00 6.24
N LYS A 105 -40.37 -25.43 6.88
CA LYS A 105 -40.07 -25.60 8.31
C LYS A 105 -40.45 -24.38 9.14
N VAL A 106 -41.19 -23.44 8.57
CA VAL A 106 -41.75 -22.32 9.31
C VAL A 106 -42.94 -22.84 10.12
N ASP A 107 -42.67 -23.14 11.40
CA ASP A 107 -43.63 -23.66 12.38
C ASP A 107 -43.69 -22.83 13.68
N TYR A 108 -43.09 -21.64 13.62
CA TYR A 108 -43.03 -20.66 14.70
C TYR A 108 -43.90 -19.43 14.36
N HIS A 109 -44.16 -18.57 15.36
CA HIS A 109 -44.96 -17.36 15.15
C HIS A 109 -44.15 -16.26 14.49
N ASN A 110 -42.88 -16.12 14.90
CA ASN A 110 -41.92 -15.20 14.31
C ASN A 110 -40.48 -15.65 14.65
N LEU A 111 -39.50 -15.02 14.02
CA LEU A 111 -38.07 -15.32 14.23
C LEU A 111 -37.58 -15.04 15.67
N ASP A 112 -38.30 -14.29 16.51
CA ASP A 112 -37.94 -14.15 17.94
C ASP A 112 -38.11 -15.45 18.72
N ASP A 113 -39.01 -16.34 18.28
CA ASP A 113 -39.17 -17.65 18.90
C ASP A 113 -37.87 -18.45 18.79
N ILE A 114 -37.19 -18.36 17.64
CA ILE A 114 -35.89 -18.99 17.40
C ILE A 114 -34.79 -18.30 18.21
N ALA A 115 -34.71 -16.97 18.19
CA ALA A 115 -33.70 -16.25 18.97
C ALA A 115 -33.82 -16.54 20.47
N ARG A 116 -35.06 -16.63 21.00
CA ARG A 116 -35.32 -17.02 22.40
C ARG A 116 -34.92 -18.46 22.67
N ALA A 117 -35.21 -19.39 21.77
CA ALA A 117 -34.80 -20.79 21.90
C ALA A 117 -33.27 -20.93 21.96
N ILE A 118 -32.54 -20.27 21.05
CA ILE A 118 -31.06 -20.26 21.06
C ILE A 118 -30.53 -19.63 22.36
N ARG A 119 -31.12 -18.52 22.81
CA ARG A 119 -30.75 -17.87 24.09
C ARG A 119 -30.90 -18.84 25.26
N GLN A 120 -32.01 -19.56 25.33
CA GLN A 120 -32.29 -20.52 26.41
C GLN A 120 -31.33 -21.71 26.35
N GLU A 121 -31.13 -22.31 25.18
CA GLU A 121 -30.25 -23.47 24.99
C GLU A 121 -28.79 -23.14 25.33
N LYS A 122 -28.33 -21.94 24.94
CA LYS A 122 -26.95 -21.47 25.16
C LYS A 122 -26.74 -20.65 26.43
N GLN A 123 -27.79 -20.42 27.22
CA GLN A 123 -27.73 -19.62 28.46
C GLN A 123 -27.16 -18.20 28.23
N LEU A 124 -27.56 -17.54 27.14
CA LEU A 124 -27.09 -16.19 26.80
C LEU A 124 -27.87 -15.11 27.59
N GLU A 125 -27.22 -13.98 27.87
CA GLU A 125 -27.83 -12.85 28.59
C GLU A 125 -28.91 -12.11 27.78
N ALA A 126 -28.78 -12.12 26.44
CA ALA A 126 -29.69 -11.47 25.51
C ALA A 126 -29.99 -12.35 24.30
N ASN A 127 -31.05 -12.02 23.55
CA ASN A 127 -31.35 -12.71 22.30
C ASN A 127 -30.19 -12.48 21.30
N PRO A 128 -29.64 -13.55 20.70
CA PRO A 128 -28.60 -13.40 19.69
C PRO A 128 -29.16 -12.80 18.39
N ALA A 129 -28.32 -12.08 17.67
CA ALA A 129 -28.62 -11.66 16.31
C ALA A 129 -28.65 -12.87 15.37
N LEU A 130 -29.67 -12.94 14.51
CA LEU A 130 -29.84 -14.03 13.54
C LEU A 130 -29.40 -13.61 12.13
N PHE A 131 -29.45 -12.32 11.81
CA PHE A 131 -29.07 -11.77 10.51
C PHE A 131 -28.79 -10.27 10.62
N LYS A 132 -28.05 -9.73 9.64
CA LYS A 132 -27.84 -8.27 9.44
C LYS A 132 -28.38 -7.77 8.11
N VAL A 133 -28.70 -8.68 7.19
CA VAL A 133 -29.21 -8.36 5.87
C VAL A 133 -30.43 -9.21 5.55
N SER A 134 -31.31 -8.69 4.70
CA SER A 134 -32.48 -9.43 4.23
C SER A 134 -32.78 -9.14 2.78
N LEU A 135 -33.35 -10.13 2.07
CA LEU A 135 -33.99 -9.94 0.78
C LEU A 135 -35.36 -10.65 0.83
N GLN A 136 -36.42 -9.86 0.68
CA GLN A 136 -37.80 -10.26 0.96
C GLN A 136 -38.74 -9.83 -0.17
N HIS A 137 -39.92 -10.42 -0.25
CA HIS A 137 -40.93 -9.96 -1.21
C HIS A 137 -41.44 -8.57 -0.82
N ALA A 138 -41.64 -7.70 -1.82
CA ALA A 138 -42.21 -6.38 -1.61
C ALA A 138 -43.62 -6.47 -0.98
N ARG A 139 -43.87 -5.61 0.01
CA ARG A 139 -45.11 -5.57 0.81
C ARG A 139 -45.50 -4.12 1.13
N ALA A 140 -46.69 -3.90 1.71
CA ALA A 140 -47.17 -2.54 1.99
C ALA A 140 -46.35 -1.77 3.04
N SER A 141 -45.84 -2.46 4.06
CA SER A 141 -45.07 -1.85 5.15
C SER A 141 -43.63 -2.36 5.17
N GLN A 142 -42.82 -1.80 4.27
CA GLN A 142 -41.38 -2.07 4.17
C GLN A 142 -40.60 -1.06 5.01
N LYS A 143 -39.62 -1.54 5.77
CA LYS A 143 -38.71 -0.72 6.57
C LYS A 143 -37.41 -1.48 6.79
N LEU A 144 -36.36 -0.76 7.16
CA LEU A 144 -35.05 -1.28 7.57
C LEU A 144 -35.13 -1.98 8.92
N GLU A 145 -35.83 -1.40 9.89
CA GLU A 145 -35.99 -1.99 11.22
C GLU A 145 -36.63 -3.39 11.14
N THR A 146 -36.17 -4.33 11.96
CA THR A 146 -36.77 -5.66 12.09
C THR A 146 -37.38 -5.81 13.48
N SER A 147 -38.48 -6.56 13.59
CA SER A 147 -39.06 -6.90 14.89
C SER A 147 -38.22 -7.94 15.64
N VAL A 148 -37.27 -8.59 14.97
CA VAL A 148 -36.46 -9.67 15.53
C VAL A 148 -35.45 -9.11 16.55
N GLN A 149 -35.73 -9.29 17.82
CA GLN A 149 -34.89 -8.88 18.95
C GLN A 149 -33.48 -9.45 18.82
N GLY A 150 -32.49 -8.58 19.05
CA GLY A 150 -31.07 -8.90 18.87
C GLY A 150 -30.57 -8.69 17.44
N SER A 151 -31.42 -8.79 16.43
CA SER A 151 -31.04 -8.55 15.02
C SER A 151 -31.23 -7.08 14.66
N VAL A 152 -30.17 -6.45 14.13
CA VAL A 152 -30.22 -5.07 13.63
C VAL A 152 -29.78 -5.09 12.19
N ARG A 153 -30.71 -4.79 11.28
CA ARG A 153 -30.43 -4.80 9.85
C ARG A 153 -29.60 -3.59 9.45
N ASP A 154 -28.51 -3.87 8.75
CA ASP A 154 -27.71 -2.85 8.09
C ASP A 154 -28.33 -2.52 6.72
N MET A 155 -28.95 -3.53 6.07
CA MET A 155 -29.60 -3.39 4.76
C MET A 155 -30.77 -4.37 4.60
N ALA A 156 -31.87 -3.93 3.99
CA ALA A 156 -33.05 -4.73 3.66
C ALA A 156 -33.46 -4.47 2.21
N LEU A 157 -33.48 -5.52 1.39
CA LEU A 157 -33.95 -5.48 0.02
C LEU A 157 -35.37 -6.05 -0.05
N PHE A 158 -36.22 -5.39 -0.82
CA PHE A 158 -37.55 -5.88 -1.13
C PHE A 158 -37.75 -5.93 -2.63
N VAL A 159 -38.19 -7.08 -3.14
CA VAL A 159 -38.31 -7.34 -4.57
C VAL A 159 -39.77 -7.48 -4.97
N SER A 160 -40.22 -6.66 -5.91
CA SER A 160 -41.56 -6.71 -6.46
C SER A 160 -41.68 -7.82 -7.51
N LYS A 161 -42.92 -8.21 -7.83
CA LYS A 161 -43.19 -9.18 -8.92
C LYS A 161 -42.78 -8.68 -10.30
N THR A 162 -42.53 -7.38 -10.46
CA THR A 162 -42.12 -6.77 -11.73
C THR A 162 -40.61 -6.57 -11.82
N GLY A 163 -39.83 -7.08 -10.85
CA GLY A 163 -38.38 -6.93 -10.80
C GLY A 163 -37.91 -5.56 -10.30
N GLU A 164 -38.77 -4.83 -9.59
CA GLU A 164 -38.39 -3.60 -8.89
C GLU A 164 -37.79 -3.95 -7.52
N PHE A 165 -36.63 -3.39 -7.23
CA PHE A 165 -35.92 -3.55 -5.97
C PHE A 165 -36.05 -2.27 -5.16
N HIS A 166 -36.46 -2.40 -3.90
CA HIS A 166 -36.43 -1.33 -2.90
C HIS A 166 -35.39 -1.69 -1.84
N ILE A 167 -34.29 -0.94 -1.80
CA ILE A 167 -33.24 -1.05 -0.79
C ILE A 167 -33.56 -0.06 0.32
N PHE A 168 -33.71 -0.56 1.54
CA PHE A 168 -33.72 0.21 2.78
C PHE A 168 -32.38 -0.04 3.46
N TYR A 169 -31.68 1.01 3.87
CA TYR A 169 -30.33 0.89 4.41
C TYR A 169 -30.07 1.88 5.53
N ASN A 170 -29.12 1.54 6.40
CA ASN A 170 -28.70 2.42 7.47
C ASN A 170 -27.78 3.52 6.91
N SER A 171 -28.27 4.75 6.81
CA SER A 171 -27.49 5.90 6.35
C SER A 171 -26.39 6.34 7.33
N LEU A 172 -26.39 5.81 8.56
CA LEU A 172 -25.25 5.92 9.47
C LEU A 172 -24.10 4.96 9.12
N LEU A 173 -24.30 4.03 8.18
CA LEU A 173 -23.29 3.10 7.69
C LEU A 173 -22.93 3.37 6.23
N TYR A 174 -23.91 3.63 5.38
CA TYR A 174 -23.73 3.72 3.93
C TYR A 174 -24.09 5.10 3.40
N LYS A 175 -23.22 5.65 2.56
CA LYS A 175 -23.53 6.81 1.71
C LYS A 175 -24.48 6.38 0.58
N SER A 176 -25.31 7.31 0.10
CA SER A 176 -26.20 7.07 -1.05
C SER A 176 -25.45 6.59 -2.29
N GLU A 177 -24.27 7.15 -2.56
CA GLU A 177 -23.45 6.80 -3.72
C GLU A 177 -22.98 5.34 -3.67
N ARG A 178 -22.72 4.80 -2.48
CA ARG A 178 -22.37 3.38 -2.31
C ARG A 178 -23.55 2.49 -2.64
N ILE A 179 -24.76 2.89 -2.24
CA ILE A 179 -25.98 2.13 -2.52
C ILE A 179 -26.34 2.21 -4.01
N ASP A 180 -26.06 3.33 -4.68
CA ASP A 180 -26.16 3.45 -6.13
C ASP A 180 -25.24 2.44 -6.84
N ILE A 181 -23.97 2.37 -6.42
CA ILE A 181 -23.02 1.36 -6.92
C ILE A 181 -23.51 -0.05 -6.64
N PHE A 182 -24.04 -0.32 -5.45
CA PHE A 182 -24.55 -1.64 -5.08
C PHE A 182 -25.74 -2.06 -5.96
N ALA A 183 -26.66 -1.14 -6.26
CA ALA A 183 -27.77 -1.37 -7.18
C ALA A 183 -27.29 -1.63 -8.62
N GLU A 184 -26.28 -0.87 -9.09
CA GLU A 184 -25.62 -1.12 -10.37
C GLU A 184 -24.95 -2.51 -10.40
N GLN A 185 -24.30 -2.92 -9.32
CA GLN A 185 -23.69 -4.24 -9.19
C GLN A 185 -24.72 -5.36 -9.28
N ILE A 186 -25.88 -5.25 -8.62
CA ILE A 186 -26.99 -6.21 -8.76
C ILE A 186 -27.43 -6.30 -10.22
N SER A 187 -27.70 -5.16 -10.84
CA SER A 187 -28.17 -5.08 -12.24
C SER A 187 -27.14 -5.69 -13.21
N GLN A 188 -25.86 -5.39 -12.99
CA GLN A 188 -24.75 -5.93 -13.76
C GLN A 188 -24.61 -7.44 -13.56
N PHE A 189 -24.78 -7.94 -12.34
CA PHE A 189 -24.74 -9.38 -12.07
C PHE A 189 -25.82 -10.12 -12.84
N TYR A 190 -27.07 -9.64 -12.78
CA TYR A 190 -28.18 -10.16 -13.58
C TYR A 190 -27.86 -10.18 -15.08
N ALA A 191 -27.28 -9.10 -15.61
CA ALA A 191 -26.92 -9.01 -17.03
C ALA A 191 -25.83 -10.01 -17.47
N HIS A 192 -24.97 -10.47 -16.56
CA HIS A 192 -23.97 -11.50 -16.84
C HIS A 192 -24.56 -12.90 -16.74
N VAL A 193 -25.24 -13.21 -15.64
CA VAL A 193 -25.76 -14.57 -15.38
C VAL A 193 -26.94 -14.95 -16.29
N SER A 194 -27.64 -13.95 -16.84
CA SER A 194 -28.66 -14.18 -17.88
C SER A 194 -28.06 -14.58 -19.24
N LYS A 195 -26.79 -14.26 -19.49
CA LYS A 195 -26.06 -14.67 -20.71
C LYS A 195 -25.33 -15.99 -20.51
N ASP A 196 -24.78 -16.20 -19.33
CA ASP A 196 -24.06 -17.40 -18.94
C ASP A 196 -24.29 -17.71 -17.46
N ALA A 197 -25.18 -18.66 -17.19
CA ALA A 197 -25.49 -19.07 -15.82
C ALA A 197 -24.40 -19.97 -15.20
N ASP A 198 -23.48 -20.52 -16.00
CA ASP A 198 -22.39 -21.38 -15.50
C ASP A 198 -21.09 -20.60 -15.24
N VAL A 199 -21.14 -19.27 -15.36
CA VAL A 199 -20.03 -18.38 -15.01
C VAL A 199 -19.65 -18.56 -13.53
N GLU A 200 -18.35 -18.66 -13.25
CA GLU A 200 -17.81 -18.59 -11.88
C GLU A 200 -18.24 -17.27 -11.23
N ILE A 201 -18.82 -17.31 -10.03
CA ILE A 201 -19.31 -16.10 -9.34
C ILE A 201 -18.20 -15.05 -9.13
N SER A 202 -16.95 -15.50 -9.02
CA SER A 202 -15.78 -14.63 -8.84
C SER A 202 -15.30 -13.95 -10.14
N ARG A 203 -15.78 -14.39 -11.31
CA ARG A 203 -15.45 -13.80 -12.61
C ARG A 203 -16.46 -12.75 -13.05
N VAL A 204 -17.62 -12.66 -12.41
CA VAL A 204 -18.59 -11.60 -12.68
C VAL A 204 -17.98 -10.25 -12.25
N PRO A 205 -17.77 -9.29 -13.16
CA PRO A 205 -17.17 -8.01 -12.83
C PRO A 205 -18.05 -7.22 -11.86
N LEU A 206 -17.44 -6.65 -10.81
CA LEU A 206 -18.13 -5.77 -9.86
C LEU A 206 -17.86 -4.28 -10.08
N THR A 207 -16.86 -3.95 -10.90
CA THR A 207 -16.58 -2.57 -11.29
C THR A 207 -17.71 -2.08 -12.18
N THR A 208 -18.47 -1.11 -11.69
CA THR A 208 -19.58 -0.50 -12.43
C THR A 208 -19.10 0.65 -13.32
N PRO A 209 -19.91 1.11 -14.30
CA PRO A 209 -19.59 2.30 -15.08
C PRO A 209 -19.37 3.56 -14.22
N ALA A 210 -20.11 3.72 -13.11
CA ALA A 210 -19.91 4.83 -12.18
C ALA A 210 -18.53 4.76 -11.49
N GLN A 211 -18.11 3.56 -11.05
CA GLN A 211 -16.80 3.36 -10.43
C GLN A 211 -15.65 3.50 -11.41
N LYS A 212 -15.79 3.02 -12.66
CA LYS A 212 -14.72 3.03 -13.67
C LYS A 212 -14.18 4.44 -13.93
N LYS A 213 -15.02 5.48 -13.83
CA LYS A 213 -14.61 6.88 -14.00
C LYS A 213 -13.69 7.41 -12.89
N GLN A 214 -13.68 6.76 -11.73
CA GLN A 214 -12.89 7.17 -10.57
C GLN A 214 -11.59 6.35 -10.40
N LEU A 215 -11.50 5.21 -11.08
CA LEU A 215 -10.30 4.36 -11.00
C LEU A 215 -9.18 4.98 -11.83
N PRO A 216 -7.94 5.02 -11.31
CA PRO A 216 -6.79 5.40 -12.12
C PRO A 216 -6.63 4.41 -13.27
N ASP A 217 -6.22 4.89 -14.43
CA ASP A 217 -5.90 4.05 -15.57
C ASP A 217 -4.42 3.65 -15.48
N PRO A 218 -4.10 2.38 -15.18
CA PRO A 218 -2.73 1.91 -15.05
C PRO A 218 -1.99 1.83 -16.39
N THR A 219 -2.67 2.08 -17.52
CA THR A 219 -2.11 2.06 -18.86
C THR A 219 -1.74 3.45 -19.39
N LEU A 220 -1.99 4.50 -18.60
CA LEU A 220 -1.61 5.87 -18.97
C LEU A 220 -0.10 5.96 -19.17
N ASP A 221 0.29 6.61 -20.27
CA ASP A 221 1.68 6.98 -20.51
C ASP A 221 2.12 7.98 -19.44
N LEU A 222 3.19 7.66 -18.73
CA LEU A 222 3.80 8.51 -17.72
C LEU A 222 4.78 9.51 -18.33
N ASP A 223 4.55 9.91 -19.59
CA ASP A 223 5.43 10.80 -20.36
C ASP A 223 6.89 10.33 -20.34
N TRP A 224 7.12 9.08 -20.74
CA TRP A 224 8.46 8.49 -20.73
C TRP A 224 9.46 9.30 -21.56
N ALA A 225 8.99 9.92 -22.66
CA ALA A 225 9.79 10.77 -23.52
C ALA A 225 10.22 12.09 -22.84
N GLY A 226 9.48 12.56 -21.83
CA GLY A 226 9.78 13.75 -21.03
C GLY A 226 10.85 13.53 -19.94
N TYR A 227 11.60 12.42 -19.98
CA TYR A 227 12.63 12.13 -18.99
C TYR A 227 13.70 13.24 -18.93
N ARG A 228 13.81 13.90 -17.77
CA ARG A 228 14.68 15.07 -17.53
C ARG A 228 16.18 14.74 -17.37
N GLY A 229 16.55 13.46 -17.34
CA GLY A 229 17.92 13.02 -17.08
C GLY A 229 18.10 12.38 -15.70
N ALA A 230 19.29 11.85 -15.45
CA ALA A 230 19.61 11.20 -14.19
C ALA A 230 19.83 12.23 -13.08
N ILE A 231 19.69 11.79 -11.82
CA ILE A 231 19.65 12.67 -10.64
C ILE A 231 20.93 13.50 -10.53
N GLN A 232 22.08 12.85 -10.72
CA GLN A 232 23.39 13.50 -10.69
C GLN A 232 23.60 14.45 -11.87
N ASP A 233 22.99 14.20 -13.03
CA ASP A 233 23.12 15.08 -14.19
C ASP A 233 22.36 16.39 -13.94
N ILE A 234 21.12 16.29 -13.43
CA ILE A 234 20.32 17.44 -13.01
C ILE A 234 21.07 18.26 -11.94
N PHE A 235 21.67 17.58 -10.96
CA PHE A 235 22.49 18.24 -9.94
C PHE A 235 23.73 18.94 -10.55
N MET A 236 24.44 18.30 -11.48
CA MET A 236 25.61 18.87 -12.14
C MET A 236 25.26 20.10 -12.97
N GLU A 237 24.14 20.06 -13.72
CA GLU A 237 23.63 21.21 -14.48
C GLU A 237 23.34 22.39 -13.55
N ASN A 238 22.64 22.14 -12.42
CA ASN A 238 22.38 23.14 -11.40
C ASN A 238 23.68 23.69 -10.78
N ALA A 239 24.68 22.84 -10.54
CA ALA A 239 25.95 23.26 -9.98
C ALA A 239 26.80 24.11 -10.93
N LEU A 240 26.70 23.86 -12.24
CA LEU A 240 27.32 24.70 -13.28
C LEU A 240 26.60 26.04 -13.43
N ALA A 241 25.27 26.05 -13.36
CA ALA A 241 24.47 27.27 -13.48
C ALA A 241 24.57 28.17 -12.25
N HIS A 242 24.73 27.60 -11.05
CA HIS A 242 24.67 28.32 -9.77
C HIS A 242 25.82 27.93 -8.81
N PRO A 243 27.09 28.06 -9.22
CA PRO A 243 28.24 27.50 -8.50
C PRO A 243 28.40 28.02 -7.07
N ASP A 244 28.17 29.32 -6.85
CA ASP A 244 28.40 29.97 -5.55
C ASP A 244 27.16 29.93 -4.64
N ARG A 245 26.03 29.41 -5.12
CA ARG A 245 24.80 29.31 -4.33
C ARG A 245 24.98 28.27 -3.21
N THR A 246 24.43 28.54 -2.04
CA THR A 246 24.35 27.55 -0.94
C THR A 246 23.63 26.29 -1.41
N CYS A 247 24.27 25.14 -1.23
CA CYS A 247 23.75 23.81 -1.57
C CYS A 247 23.38 23.03 -0.30
N VAL A 248 24.34 22.88 0.63
CA VAL A 248 24.13 22.13 1.88
C VAL A 248 24.53 22.98 3.08
N VAL A 249 23.69 22.98 4.11
CA VAL A 249 23.98 23.57 5.42
C VAL A 249 23.99 22.46 6.45
N GLU A 250 25.17 22.15 6.98
CA GLU A 250 25.32 21.25 8.11
C GLU A 250 25.19 22.05 9.40
N THR A 251 24.04 21.90 10.06
CA THR A 251 23.74 22.65 11.30
C THR A 251 24.51 22.07 12.47
N LYS A 252 25.05 22.94 13.33
CA LYS A 252 25.72 22.50 14.57
C LYS A 252 24.81 21.62 15.43
N LEU A 253 25.39 20.60 16.06
CA LEU A 253 24.68 19.74 16.99
C LEU A 253 24.32 20.52 18.25
N PHE A 254 23.07 20.39 18.70
CA PHE A 254 22.60 21.04 19.93
C PHE A 254 23.41 20.63 21.17
N LEU A 255 23.86 19.37 21.20
CA LEU A 255 24.62 18.78 22.31
C LEU A 255 26.13 19.00 22.23
N ALA A 256 26.63 19.63 21.16
CA ALA A 256 28.05 19.91 20.93
C ALA A 256 28.24 21.38 20.53
N PRO A 257 28.08 22.32 21.49
CA PRO A 257 28.04 23.76 21.23
C PRO A 257 29.34 24.34 20.67
N GLU A 258 30.46 23.63 20.81
CA GLU A 258 31.77 23.94 20.24
C GLU A 258 31.81 23.76 18.71
N LEU A 259 30.89 22.98 18.14
CA LEU A 259 30.78 22.81 16.70
C LEU A 259 30.13 24.03 16.05
N LYS A 260 30.64 24.38 14.87
CA LYS A 260 30.08 25.46 14.04
C LYS A 260 29.14 24.91 12.97
N THR A 261 28.18 25.74 12.57
CA THR A 261 27.42 25.50 11.34
C THR A 261 28.38 25.62 10.14
N ARG A 262 28.31 24.65 9.22
CA ARG A 262 29.13 24.62 8.01
C ARG A 262 28.21 24.77 6.80
N THR A 263 28.63 25.57 5.83
CA THR A 263 27.84 25.90 4.64
C THR A 263 28.67 25.61 3.41
N PHE A 264 28.10 24.85 2.49
CA PHE A 264 28.77 24.43 1.26
C PHE A 264 28.01 24.93 0.04
N SER A 265 28.76 25.42 -0.95
CA SER A 265 28.20 25.82 -2.23
C SER A 265 27.96 24.62 -3.16
N TYR A 266 27.15 24.83 -4.20
CA TYR A 266 26.97 23.82 -5.24
C TYR A 266 28.31 23.40 -5.87
N LYS A 267 29.21 24.36 -6.11
CA LYS A 267 30.54 24.10 -6.63
C LYS A 267 31.34 23.15 -5.74
N GLN A 268 31.36 23.38 -4.43
CA GLN A 268 32.11 22.55 -3.48
C GLN A 268 31.58 21.12 -3.44
N ILE A 269 30.25 20.94 -3.35
CA ILE A 269 29.65 19.60 -3.37
C ILE A 269 29.90 18.90 -4.70
N ASN A 270 29.80 19.62 -5.81
CA ASN A 270 30.06 19.09 -7.14
C ASN A 270 31.51 18.63 -7.31
N GLN A 271 32.46 19.45 -6.88
CA GLN A 271 33.90 19.16 -6.95
C GLN A 271 34.28 17.97 -6.07
N ALA A 272 33.84 17.95 -4.81
CA ALA A 272 34.13 16.86 -3.90
C ALA A 272 33.53 15.52 -4.37
N SER A 273 32.30 15.54 -4.90
CA SER A 273 31.68 14.33 -5.45
C SER A 273 32.28 13.88 -6.79
N ASN A 274 32.91 14.78 -7.57
CA ASN A 274 33.67 14.37 -8.76
C ASN A 274 34.92 13.57 -8.37
N VAL A 275 35.63 13.97 -7.31
CA VAL A 275 36.79 13.22 -6.80
C VAL A 275 36.37 11.81 -6.37
N VAL A 276 35.29 11.71 -5.58
CA VAL A 276 34.74 10.41 -5.15
C VAL A 276 34.31 9.55 -6.34
N GLY A 277 33.56 10.12 -7.30
CA GLY A 277 33.07 9.38 -8.46
C GLY A 277 34.19 8.87 -9.37
N ASN A 278 35.25 9.67 -9.59
CA ASN A 278 36.40 9.24 -10.39
C ASN A 278 37.24 8.20 -9.67
N TYR A 279 37.40 8.29 -8.34
CA TYR A 279 38.01 7.24 -7.54
C TYR A 279 37.28 5.91 -7.73
N LEU A 280 35.97 5.87 -7.46
CA LEU A 280 35.15 4.66 -7.60
C LEU A 280 35.25 4.06 -9.02
N LYS A 281 35.17 4.90 -10.05
CA LYS A 281 35.30 4.46 -11.44
C LYS A 281 36.70 3.84 -11.70
N SER A 282 37.75 4.46 -11.19
CA SER A 282 39.14 4.01 -11.41
C SER A 282 39.47 2.69 -10.70
N THR A 283 38.85 2.44 -9.54
CA THR A 283 38.98 1.20 -8.77
C THR A 283 38.08 0.07 -9.30
N GLY A 284 37.37 0.31 -10.40
CA GLY A 284 36.66 -0.71 -11.15
C GLY A 284 35.15 -0.78 -10.92
N ILE A 285 34.57 0.15 -10.15
CA ILE A 285 33.10 0.25 -10.02
C ILE A 285 32.49 0.61 -11.36
N LYS A 286 31.46 -0.14 -11.75
CA LYS A 286 30.71 0.01 -12.99
C LYS A 286 29.28 0.44 -12.72
N LYS A 287 28.59 0.79 -13.81
CA LYS A 287 27.19 1.17 -13.78
C LYS A 287 26.32 0.04 -13.21
N GLY A 288 25.53 0.36 -12.19
CA GLY A 288 24.64 -0.58 -11.49
C GLY A 288 25.31 -1.42 -10.40
N ASP A 289 26.63 -1.32 -10.22
CA ASP A 289 27.28 -1.93 -9.06
C ASP A 289 26.80 -1.23 -7.78
N ILE A 290 26.69 -1.98 -6.69
CA ILE A 290 26.21 -1.46 -5.41
C ILE A 290 27.40 -0.94 -4.60
N VAL A 291 27.31 0.32 -4.18
CA VAL A 291 28.22 0.94 -3.22
C VAL A 291 27.47 1.16 -1.92
N MET A 292 27.89 0.47 -0.87
CA MET A 292 27.34 0.63 0.47
C MET A 292 28.01 1.82 1.17
N ILE A 293 27.22 2.67 1.82
CA ILE A 293 27.71 3.83 2.58
C ILE A 293 27.41 3.59 4.06
N TYR A 294 28.46 3.39 4.87
CA TYR A 294 28.36 3.39 6.33
C TYR A 294 28.26 4.83 6.81
N ALA A 295 27.03 5.23 7.13
CA ALA A 295 26.63 6.63 7.04
C ALA A 295 26.30 7.26 8.37
N TYR A 296 26.59 8.56 8.44
CA TYR A 296 26.07 9.48 9.42
C TYR A 296 25.38 10.63 8.69
N ARG A 297 24.34 11.22 9.30
CA ARG A 297 23.61 12.34 8.71
C ARG A 297 24.50 13.59 8.67
N GLY A 298 24.90 14.02 7.49
CA GLY A 298 25.74 15.20 7.32
C GLY A 298 26.05 15.51 5.86
N VAL A 299 26.89 16.51 5.62
CA VAL A 299 27.31 16.89 4.26
C VAL A 299 28.07 15.75 3.56
N ASP A 300 28.86 14.98 4.32
CA ASP A 300 29.67 13.88 3.78
C ASP A 300 28.80 12.81 3.10
N LEU A 301 27.59 12.57 3.63
CA LEU A 301 26.61 11.67 3.02
C LEU A 301 26.16 12.17 1.65
N MET A 302 25.91 13.47 1.50
CA MET A 302 25.53 14.05 0.21
C MET A 302 26.65 13.93 -0.81
N VAL A 303 27.90 14.15 -0.39
CA VAL A 303 29.06 14.00 -1.26
C VAL A 303 29.26 12.54 -1.67
N ALA A 304 29.13 11.60 -0.74
CA ALA A 304 29.21 10.16 -1.01
C ALA A 304 28.13 9.71 -2.00
N VAL A 305 26.86 10.07 -1.74
CA VAL A 305 25.73 9.74 -2.61
C VAL A 305 25.95 10.29 -4.01
N MET A 306 26.29 11.57 -4.15
CA MET A 306 26.55 12.16 -5.47
C MET A 306 27.76 11.54 -6.16
N GLY A 307 28.81 11.18 -5.43
CA GLY A 307 29.97 10.49 -5.98
C GLY A 307 29.63 9.10 -6.53
N VAL A 308 28.85 8.32 -5.78
CA VAL A 308 28.36 7.01 -6.23
C VAL A 308 27.49 7.14 -7.48
N LEU A 309 26.54 8.08 -7.48
CA LEU A 309 25.67 8.31 -8.64
C LEU A 309 26.46 8.79 -9.87
N LYS A 310 27.47 9.63 -9.70
CA LYS A 310 28.39 10.04 -10.77
C LYS A 310 29.20 8.86 -11.31
N ALA A 311 29.55 7.87 -10.50
CA ALA A 311 30.15 6.63 -11.00
C ALA A 311 29.14 5.74 -11.78
N GLY A 312 27.86 6.12 -11.83
CA GLY A 312 26.75 5.34 -12.40
C GLY A 312 26.30 4.18 -11.51
N ALA A 313 26.81 4.12 -10.28
CA ALA A 313 26.57 3.05 -9.34
C ALA A 313 25.30 3.31 -8.52
N THR A 314 24.82 2.24 -7.88
CA THR A 314 23.66 2.26 -6.99
C THR A 314 24.14 2.47 -5.56
N PHE A 315 23.71 3.54 -4.89
CA PHE A 315 24.03 3.71 -3.48
C PHE A 315 23.04 2.97 -2.59
N SER A 316 23.55 2.44 -1.49
CA SER A 316 22.76 2.00 -0.35
C SER A 316 23.38 2.54 0.93
N VAL A 317 22.58 2.69 1.98
CA VAL A 317 23.03 3.24 3.26
C VAL A 317 22.87 2.19 4.34
N ILE A 318 23.90 2.04 5.16
CA ILE A 318 23.85 1.27 6.40
C ILE A 318 24.09 2.20 7.58
N ASP A 319 23.19 2.15 8.57
CA ASP A 319 23.21 3.00 9.76
C ASP A 319 24.05 2.33 10.87
N PRO A 320 25.06 3.01 11.44
CA PRO A 320 25.81 2.55 12.61
C PRO A 320 24.94 2.13 13.80
N ALA A 321 23.74 2.69 13.93
CA ALA A 321 22.81 2.35 15.01
C ALA A 321 22.25 0.92 14.90
N TYR A 322 22.38 0.25 13.74
CA TYR A 322 21.98 -1.14 13.61
C TYR A 322 23.00 -2.07 14.27
N PRO A 323 22.57 -3.12 15.01
CA PRO A 323 23.48 -4.09 15.59
C PRO A 323 24.37 -4.74 14.50
N PRO A 324 25.66 -5.03 14.78
CA PRO A 324 26.59 -5.63 13.81
C PRO A 324 26.03 -6.86 13.07
N ALA A 325 25.40 -7.80 13.79
CA ALA A 325 24.78 -8.97 13.17
C ALA A 325 23.65 -8.60 12.19
N ARG A 326 22.92 -7.51 12.44
CA ARG A 326 21.89 -7.01 11.53
C ARG A 326 22.53 -6.32 10.32
N GLN A 327 23.65 -5.62 10.48
CA GLN A 327 24.41 -5.06 9.36
C GLN A 327 24.87 -6.16 8.40
N ASN A 328 25.39 -7.29 8.91
CA ASN A 328 25.79 -8.44 8.08
C ASN A 328 24.64 -8.98 7.22
N ILE A 329 23.40 -8.97 7.73
CA ILE A 329 22.22 -9.35 6.94
C ILE A 329 21.97 -8.36 5.79
N TYR A 330 22.14 -7.05 6.01
CA TYR A 330 22.01 -6.08 4.92
C TYR A 330 23.12 -6.23 3.88
N PHE A 331 24.36 -6.47 4.33
CA PHE A 331 25.49 -6.77 3.46
C PHE A 331 25.29 -8.06 2.65
N SER A 332 24.71 -9.11 3.24
CA SER A 332 24.44 -10.37 2.54
C SER A 332 23.40 -10.22 1.43
N VAL A 333 22.41 -9.34 1.62
CA VAL A 333 21.38 -9.04 0.61
C VAL A 333 21.91 -8.07 -0.45
N ALA A 334 22.62 -7.00 -0.06
CA ALA A 334 23.14 -6.01 -1.00
C ALA A 334 24.33 -6.52 -1.83
N ARG A 335 25.19 -7.37 -1.26
CA ARG A 335 26.44 -7.82 -1.88
C ARG A 335 27.23 -6.68 -2.57
N PRO A 336 27.59 -5.61 -1.84
CA PRO A 336 28.23 -4.45 -2.43
C PRO A 336 29.61 -4.78 -3.01
N LEU A 337 29.97 -4.09 -4.10
CA LEU A 337 31.33 -4.10 -4.67
C LEU A 337 32.14 -2.88 -4.21
N GLY A 338 31.48 -1.83 -3.75
CA GLY A 338 32.12 -0.66 -3.15
C GLY A 338 31.65 -0.41 -1.72
N LEU A 339 32.53 0.12 -0.88
CA LEU A 339 32.22 0.54 0.48
C LEU A 339 32.79 1.93 0.77
N ILE A 340 31.94 2.83 1.28
CA ILE A 340 32.34 4.15 1.76
C ILE A 340 31.99 4.25 3.24
N GLY A 341 32.99 4.41 4.11
CA GLY A 341 32.78 4.81 5.51
C GLY A 341 32.87 6.32 5.64
N LEU A 342 31.88 6.96 6.26
CA LEU A 342 31.97 8.40 6.58
C LEU A 342 32.71 8.56 7.91
N GLU A 343 33.62 9.54 8.04
CA GLU A 343 34.40 9.75 9.28
C GLU A 343 33.48 9.84 10.51
N LYS A 344 32.36 10.58 10.39
CA LYS A 344 31.38 10.76 11.46
C LYS A 344 30.55 9.52 11.80
N ALA A 345 30.50 8.52 10.92
CA ALA A 345 29.85 7.24 11.20
C ALA A 345 30.71 6.37 12.13
N GLY A 346 31.99 6.72 12.31
CA GLY A 346 32.96 5.92 13.04
C GLY A 346 33.50 4.78 12.18
N VAL A 347 33.99 3.74 12.85
CA VAL A 347 34.49 2.52 12.20
C VAL A 347 33.44 1.42 12.27
N LEU A 348 33.50 0.48 11.34
CA LEU A 348 32.71 -0.74 11.41
C LEU A 348 33.22 -1.62 12.56
N ASP A 349 32.30 -2.41 13.13
CA ASP A 349 32.64 -3.42 14.13
C ASP A 349 33.42 -4.57 13.50
N ASP A 350 34.35 -5.19 14.24
CA ASP A 350 35.19 -6.30 13.77
C ASP A 350 34.36 -7.47 13.21
N LEU A 351 33.15 -7.71 13.75
CA LEU A 351 32.25 -8.74 13.23
C LEU A 351 31.78 -8.43 11.80
N VAL A 352 31.62 -7.16 11.47
CA VAL A 352 31.18 -6.71 10.15
C VAL A 352 32.36 -6.66 9.19
N GLU A 353 33.52 -6.19 9.64
CA GLU A 353 34.75 -6.21 8.83
C GLU A 353 35.12 -7.63 8.41
N ASN A 354 35.14 -8.58 9.36
CA ASN A 354 35.43 -9.98 9.06
C ASN A 354 34.43 -10.56 8.05
N TYR A 355 33.13 -10.26 8.18
CA TYR A 355 32.12 -10.69 7.21
C TYR A 355 32.38 -10.11 5.82
N ILE A 356 32.75 -8.83 5.72
CA ILE A 356 33.07 -8.17 4.46
C ILE A 356 34.29 -8.84 3.79
N GLU A 357 35.34 -9.14 4.57
CA GLU A 357 36.56 -9.76 4.06
C GLU A 357 36.36 -11.21 3.63
N THR A 358 35.55 -11.98 4.37
CA THR A 358 35.40 -13.43 4.11
C THR A 358 34.27 -13.77 3.14
N GLU A 359 33.17 -13.00 3.15
CA GLU A 359 31.94 -13.35 2.40
C GLU A 359 31.68 -12.46 1.19
N LEU A 360 32.34 -11.30 1.08
CA LEU A 360 32.12 -10.34 0.00
C LEU A 360 33.37 -10.15 -0.87
N ASN A 361 33.16 -9.53 -2.03
CA ASN A 361 34.22 -9.17 -2.98
C ASN A 361 34.22 -7.65 -3.16
N VAL A 362 34.54 -6.91 -2.09
CA VAL A 362 34.63 -5.44 -2.15
C VAL A 362 35.92 -5.08 -2.88
N ILE A 363 35.79 -4.45 -4.04
CA ILE A 363 36.92 -4.07 -4.91
C ILE A 363 37.34 -2.61 -4.75
N SER A 364 36.48 -1.79 -4.13
CA SER A 364 36.72 -0.37 -3.92
C SER A 364 36.31 0.05 -2.52
N ARG A 365 37.21 0.75 -1.81
CA ARG A 365 36.94 1.20 -0.45
C ARG A 365 37.40 2.63 -0.21
N ILE A 366 36.56 3.45 0.41
CA ILE A 366 36.91 4.76 0.98
C ILE A 366 36.69 4.66 2.50
N PRO A 367 37.73 4.52 3.32
CA PRO A 367 37.56 4.20 4.74
C PRO A 367 36.89 5.29 5.59
N GLN A 368 37.25 6.56 5.37
CA GLN A 368 36.88 7.69 6.24
C GLN A 368 36.66 8.96 5.41
N LEU A 369 35.61 8.96 4.58
CA LEU A 369 35.24 10.10 3.77
C LEU A 369 34.86 11.31 4.63
N LYS A 370 35.46 12.46 4.31
CA LYS A 370 35.14 13.75 4.93
C LYS A 370 35.44 14.91 4.01
N ILE A 371 34.49 15.83 3.89
CA ILE A 371 34.72 17.14 3.28
C ILE A 371 35.19 18.15 4.35
N GLN A 372 36.24 18.90 4.04
CA GLN A 372 36.82 19.98 4.84
C GLN A 372 36.08 21.31 4.60
N ASP A 373 36.32 22.31 5.45
CA ASP A 373 35.58 23.60 5.40
C ASP A 373 35.81 24.41 4.12
N ASP A 374 36.96 24.22 3.48
CA ASP A 374 37.31 24.82 2.19
C ASP A 374 36.69 24.06 1.00
N GLY A 375 36.14 22.87 1.23
CA GLY A 375 35.57 21.99 0.21
C GLY A 375 36.54 20.92 -0.29
N GLU A 376 37.78 20.87 0.19
CA GLU A 376 38.68 19.74 -0.08
C GLU A 376 38.14 18.46 0.58
N ILE A 377 38.44 17.29 0.00
CA ILE A 377 37.92 16.01 0.47
C ILE A 377 39.05 15.05 0.80
N VAL A 378 38.90 14.29 1.88
CA VAL A 378 39.81 13.21 2.29
C VAL A 378 39.04 11.90 2.35
N GLY A 379 39.70 10.80 2.02
CA GLY A 379 39.10 9.46 1.97
C GLY A 379 39.53 8.53 3.09
N GLY A 380 40.58 8.88 3.84
CA GLY A 380 41.20 8.02 4.85
C GLY A 380 42.43 7.31 4.31
N ASN A 381 43.27 6.85 5.25
CA ASN A 381 44.55 6.22 4.93
C ASN A 381 44.36 4.80 4.39
N VAL A 382 44.95 4.52 3.22
CA VAL A 382 45.13 3.20 2.64
C VAL A 382 46.61 3.08 2.26
N ASP A 383 47.29 2.04 2.75
CA ASP A 383 48.71 1.77 2.48
C ASP A 383 49.67 2.95 2.75
N GLY A 384 49.37 3.77 3.76
CA GLY A 384 50.24 4.85 4.22
C GLY A 384 49.93 6.23 3.64
N SER A 385 48.92 6.37 2.77
CA SER A 385 48.51 7.66 2.18
C SER A 385 46.98 7.80 2.08
N ASP A 386 46.47 9.02 1.97
CA ASP A 386 45.03 9.21 1.75
C ASP A 386 44.63 8.77 0.34
N CYS A 387 43.63 7.87 0.25
CA CYS A 387 43.26 7.23 -1.02
C CYS A 387 42.69 8.17 -2.08
N LEU A 388 42.26 9.39 -1.71
CA LEU A 388 41.74 10.40 -2.65
C LEU A 388 42.80 11.42 -3.07
N THR A 389 44.02 11.36 -2.53
CA THR A 389 45.12 12.29 -2.85
C THR A 389 45.37 12.40 -4.35
N GLU A 390 45.53 11.25 -5.02
CA GLU A 390 45.80 11.21 -6.45
C GLU A 390 44.59 11.63 -7.29
N PHE A 391 43.38 11.70 -6.71
CA PHE A 391 42.15 12.00 -7.42
C PHE A 391 41.70 13.46 -7.27
N GLN A 392 42.37 14.26 -6.44
CA GLN A 392 42.04 15.69 -6.23
C GLN A 392 42.05 16.50 -7.54
N HIS A 393 42.87 16.10 -8.52
CA HIS A 393 42.93 16.76 -9.83
C HIS A 393 41.64 16.59 -10.65
N PHE A 394 40.78 15.61 -10.31
CA PHE A 394 39.48 15.42 -10.95
C PHE A 394 38.37 16.31 -10.40
N LYS A 395 38.64 17.22 -9.45
CA LYS A 395 37.60 18.08 -8.86
C LYS A 395 36.74 18.81 -9.90
N ASP A 396 37.34 19.27 -11.00
CA ASP A 396 36.63 19.97 -12.08
C ASP A 396 36.29 19.06 -13.28
N THR A 397 36.48 17.73 -13.14
CA THR A 397 36.29 16.75 -14.22
C THR A 397 35.20 15.73 -13.86
N PRO A 398 34.05 15.73 -14.55
CA PRO A 398 33.02 14.70 -14.33
C PRO A 398 33.53 13.32 -14.76
N THR A 399 32.91 12.28 -14.23
CA THR A 399 33.27 10.88 -14.54
C THR A 399 33.03 10.48 -15.99
N GLY A 400 32.12 11.17 -16.69
CA GLY A 400 31.69 10.85 -18.05
C GLY A 400 30.86 9.58 -18.19
N VAL A 401 30.34 9.02 -17.10
CA VAL A 401 29.50 7.80 -17.14
C VAL A 401 28.08 8.17 -17.56
N VAL A 402 27.59 7.56 -18.65
CA VAL A 402 26.23 7.79 -19.14
C VAL A 402 25.23 6.88 -18.42
N VAL A 403 24.25 7.50 -17.76
CA VAL A 403 23.22 6.86 -16.95
C VAL A 403 21.85 7.09 -17.60
N GLY A 404 21.13 6.00 -17.88
CA GLY A 404 19.81 6.05 -18.50
C GLY A 404 18.66 5.97 -17.49
N PRO A 405 17.41 6.16 -17.94
CA PRO A 405 16.21 6.16 -17.09
C PRO A 405 16.00 4.86 -16.29
N ASP A 406 16.39 3.71 -16.86
CA ASP A 406 16.24 2.40 -16.23
C ASP A 406 17.42 2.00 -15.32
N ASN A 407 18.48 2.79 -15.26
CA ASN A 407 19.56 2.54 -14.31
C ASN A 407 19.10 2.85 -12.87
N ASN A 408 19.70 2.15 -11.91
CA ASN A 408 19.25 2.18 -10.52
C ASN A 408 20.12 3.12 -9.68
N PRO A 409 19.61 4.26 -9.20
CA PRO A 409 20.36 5.12 -8.29
C PRO A 409 20.42 4.57 -6.87
N THR A 410 19.38 3.86 -6.44
CA THR A 410 19.14 3.54 -5.04
C THR A 410 18.87 2.05 -4.85
N LEU A 411 19.42 1.50 -3.76
CA LEU A 411 18.98 0.25 -3.17
C LEU A 411 18.50 0.53 -1.74
N SER A 412 17.21 0.36 -1.50
CA SER A 412 16.59 0.51 -0.18
C SER A 412 16.07 -0.84 0.33
N PHE A 413 15.90 -0.97 1.64
CA PHE A 413 15.45 -2.23 2.24
C PHE A 413 14.07 -2.11 2.86
N THR A 414 13.27 -3.16 2.68
CA THR A 414 11.97 -3.30 3.35
C THR A 414 11.94 -4.56 4.22
N LEU A 415 11.06 -4.58 5.23
CA LEU A 415 10.84 -5.77 6.04
C LEU A 415 10.30 -6.90 5.14
N GLY A 416 11.07 -7.98 5.00
CA GLY A 416 10.58 -9.18 4.35
C GLY A 416 9.65 -9.97 5.28
N SER A 417 8.67 -10.66 4.68
CA SER A 417 7.74 -11.55 5.37
C SER A 417 8.41 -12.71 6.13
N GLU A 418 9.69 -12.98 5.86
CA GLU A 418 10.48 -14.10 6.40
C GLU A 418 11.62 -13.63 7.33
N GLY A 419 11.62 -12.37 7.78
CA GLY A 419 12.63 -11.82 8.70
C GLY A 419 13.96 -11.37 8.05
N VAL A 420 14.26 -11.86 6.84
CA VAL A 420 15.33 -11.35 5.97
C VAL A 420 14.81 -10.13 5.18
N PRO A 421 15.51 -8.98 5.19
CA PRO A 421 15.07 -7.79 4.47
C PRO A 421 15.11 -8.02 2.95
N LYS A 422 14.19 -7.40 2.22
CA LYS A 422 14.18 -7.41 0.75
C LYS A 422 14.78 -6.12 0.22
N GLY A 423 15.70 -6.23 -0.75
CA GLY A 423 16.26 -5.09 -1.48
C GLY A 423 15.30 -4.60 -2.55
N VAL A 424 15.09 -3.29 -2.61
CA VAL A 424 14.25 -2.60 -3.60
C VAL A 424 15.15 -1.66 -4.40
N LEU A 425 15.29 -1.96 -5.68
CA LEU A 425 16.03 -1.11 -6.62
C LEU A 425 15.10 -0.03 -7.18
N GLY A 426 15.40 1.23 -6.87
CA GLY A 426 14.74 2.38 -7.49
C GLY A 426 15.27 2.59 -8.91
N ARG A 427 14.49 3.21 -9.80
CA ARG A 427 14.97 3.65 -11.12
C ARG A 427 15.17 5.17 -11.13
N HIS A 428 16.14 5.65 -11.89
CA HIS A 428 16.32 7.08 -12.08
C HIS A 428 15.06 7.75 -12.64
N PHE A 429 14.37 7.10 -13.58
CA PHE A 429 13.13 7.60 -14.14
C PHE A 429 12.09 7.91 -13.05
N SER A 430 11.78 6.94 -12.18
CA SER A 430 10.73 7.09 -11.17
C SER A 430 11.00 8.26 -10.21
N LEU A 431 12.26 8.46 -9.81
CA LEU A 431 12.64 9.55 -8.93
C LEU A 431 12.64 10.91 -9.65
N ALA A 432 13.26 10.98 -10.84
CA ALA A 432 13.31 12.21 -11.63
C ALA A 432 11.92 12.67 -12.09
N TYR A 433 11.01 11.73 -12.37
CA TYR A 433 9.61 12.00 -12.71
C TYR A 433 8.82 12.58 -11.53
N TYR A 434 9.12 12.15 -10.30
CA TYR A 434 8.39 12.57 -9.12
C TYR A 434 8.64 14.04 -8.73
N PHE A 435 9.87 14.54 -8.91
CA PHE A 435 10.23 15.88 -8.40
C PHE A 435 9.48 17.05 -9.06
N PRO A 436 9.28 17.10 -10.40
CA PRO A 436 8.46 18.15 -11.03
C PRO A 436 7.03 18.17 -10.51
N TRP A 437 6.39 17.00 -10.36
CA TRP A 437 5.06 16.91 -9.78
C TRP A 437 5.06 17.44 -8.34
N MET A 438 6.07 17.08 -7.54
CA MET A 438 6.20 17.57 -6.16
C MET A 438 6.36 19.10 -6.12
N ALA A 439 7.20 19.65 -6.99
CA ALA A 439 7.40 21.10 -7.09
C ALA A 439 6.10 21.82 -7.47
N GLN A 440 5.38 21.33 -8.47
CA GLN A 440 4.09 21.92 -8.87
C GLN A 440 3.03 21.77 -7.77
N ARG A 441 2.92 20.58 -7.16
CA ARG A 441 1.88 20.26 -6.17
C ARG A 441 2.03 21.09 -4.89
N PHE A 442 3.26 21.35 -4.46
CA PHE A 442 3.55 22.07 -3.22
C PHE A 442 4.03 23.51 -3.43
N GLY A 443 4.08 23.99 -4.68
CA GLY A 443 4.52 25.35 -5.01
C GLY A 443 5.99 25.60 -4.68
N LEU A 444 6.84 24.59 -4.82
CA LEU A 444 8.27 24.71 -4.50
C LEU A 444 8.99 25.58 -5.53
N SER A 445 9.96 26.32 -5.05
CA SER A 445 10.80 27.26 -5.79
C SER A 445 12.25 27.15 -5.35
N SER A 446 13.13 27.85 -6.04
CA SER A 446 14.54 27.87 -5.65
C SER A 446 14.79 28.56 -4.28
N ASN A 447 13.81 29.31 -3.75
CA ASN A 447 13.94 29.97 -2.44
C ASN A 447 13.63 29.03 -1.27
N ASP A 448 13.05 27.86 -1.55
CA ASP A 448 12.68 26.89 -0.54
C ASP A 448 13.89 26.09 -0.05
N LYS A 449 13.80 25.62 1.20
CA LYS A 449 14.85 24.86 1.87
C LYS A 449 14.29 23.55 2.37
N PHE A 450 15.07 22.50 2.24
CA PHE A 450 14.72 21.17 2.70
C PHE A 450 15.57 20.79 3.91
N THR A 451 14.94 20.11 4.87
CA THR A 451 15.64 19.51 6.00
C THR A 451 15.65 18.01 5.81
N MET A 452 16.83 17.42 5.87
CA MET A 452 16.98 15.98 5.89
C MET A 452 16.57 15.46 7.27
N LEU A 453 15.37 14.89 7.39
CA LEU A 453 14.79 14.40 8.66
C LEU A 453 14.50 12.89 8.63
N SER A 454 14.26 12.34 7.45
CA SER A 454 13.97 10.91 7.28
C SER A 454 15.12 10.05 7.78
N GLY A 455 14.85 8.82 8.23
CA GLY A 455 15.92 7.89 8.63
C GLY A 455 16.83 7.58 7.44
N ILE A 456 18.15 7.55 7.66
CA ILE A 456 19.16 7.53 6.59
C ILE A 456 19.16 6.24 5.77
N ALA A 457 18.66 5.14 6.34
CA ALA A 457 18.53 3.84 5.68
C ALA A 457 17.12 3.56 5.10
N HIS A 458 16.23 4.56 5.07
CA HIS A 458 14.85 4.43 4.57
C HIS A 458 14.62 5.25 3.31
N ASP A 459 13.75 4.79 2.42
CA ASP A 459 13.47 5.42 1.13
C ASP A 459 12.96 6.88 1.17
N PRO A 460 12.29 7.41 2.23
CA PRO A 460 11.92 8.82 2.25
C PRO A 460 13.12 9.77 2.26
N ILE A 461 14.32 9.28 2.63
CA ILE A 461 15.58 10.05 2.53
C ILE A 461 15.86 10.51 1.11
N GLN A 462 15.41 9.75 0.10
CA GLN A 462 15.61 10.07 -1.32
C GLN A 462 14.92 11.40 -1.68
N ARG A 463 13.71 11.64 -1.15
CA ARG A 463 13.00 12.92 -1.30
C ARG A 463 13.76 14.05 -0.62
N ASP A 464 14.18 13.84 0.62
CA ASP A 464 14.88 14.86 1.40
C ASP A 464 16.21 15.28 0.74
N MET A 465 16.89 14.34 0.08
CA MET A 465 18.16 14.54 -0.61
C MET A 465 18.00 15.15 -2.01
N PHE A 466 17.07 14.64 -2.82
CA PHE A 466 17.06 14.91 -4.26
C PHE A 466 16.08 16.00 -4.69
N THR A 467 14.96 16.18 -3.99
CA THR A 467 14.04 17.29 -4.28
C THR A 467 14.70 18.68 -4.24
N PRO A 468 15.56 19.03 -3.25
CA PRO A 468 16.22 20.34 -3.26
C PRO A 468 17.26 20.53 -4.39
N PHE A 469 17.64 19.46 -5.09
CA PHE A 469 18.66 19.47 -6.14
C PHE A 469 18.09 19.35 -7.56
N SER A 470 16.77 19.12 -7.69
CA SER A 470 16.07 18.78 -8.94
C SER A 470 15.41 19.93 -9.68
#